data_AF-A0A6A6FB14-F1
#
_entry.id   AF-A0A6A6FB14-F1
#
_cell.length_a   1.000
_cell.length_b   1.000
_cell.length_c   1.000
_cell.angle_alpha   90.00
_cell.angle_beta   90.00
_cell.angle_gamma   90.00
#
_symmetry.space_group_name_H-M   'P 1'
#
loop_
_entity.id
_entity.type
_entity.pdbx_description
1 polymer ?
#
loop_
_entity_poly.entity_id
_entity_poly.type
_entity_poly.pdbx_seq_one_letter_code
_entity_poly.pdbx_strand_id
1 'polypeptide(L)'
;MQTDPGTTCIAFINQKRWPVVICADEVAPPQFIALRKDPAHLPAIQLGRHRYVFVDCQSLEPVLPHEDYLKGLRPFAQREIEPNDSPEIIEEKQRRKAFRSELQEFNTDKYWANYIKNQSEARKIEKMQRAERRAGKQKRRTPEDNGDSSPCRRKSHSQWSSSTPKRQKVQATDEFSRQLREHHHTSKASLSRGRNDSVIDLDEITDEHYNERFVPVALPSPVHAPTSARRSDKHRLSEQVYQSIESPGRDNGKSISTALPPIEPGPQECQIIFPHGDPDRCMIKQDLISKCQYLSVRACDDENATQLDLSKDKRAVETSLAASDLAAVREYYTTGEIGPRLVNRPEQAPHISKLDQMPKKKFLHTEALGKAFVTAVKIEDEPLQELIFQKLRVLYPFDCLGVMVLARCVSNLSEPTTDAHQHIFDMIVMQTTDCFWAIVKQHPGMLQRIFESNDTLRTTVFQRLSDDSHAGQLVFEEKRFSKSEIGP
;
A
#
# COMPACT_ATOMS: atom_id res chain seq x y z
N MET A 1 -12.15 -36.92 -7.31
CA MET A 1 -12.43 -35.82 -8.25
C MET A 1 -11.10 -35.13 -8.54
N GLN A 2 -10.78 -34.89 -9.80
CA GLN A 2 -9.62 -34.06 -10.14
C GLN A 2 -10.10 -32.62 -10.06
N THR A 3 -9.72 -31.92 -8.99
CA THR A 3 -10.07 -30.50 -8.81
C THR A 3 -8.96 -29.65 -9.40
N ASP A 4 -9.27 -28.92 -10.47
CA ASP A 4 -8.31 -28.06 -11.14
C ASP A 4 -7.98 -26.84 -10.27
N PRO A 5 -6.72 -26.36 -10.27
CA PRO A 5 -6.34 -25.10 -9.64
C PRO A 5 -7.24 -23.92 -10.06
N GLY A 6 -7.49 -23.00 -9.14
CA GLY A 6 -8.42 -21.89 -9.33
C GLY A 6 -9.90 -22.26 -9.12
N THR A 7 -10.24 -23.54 -8.94
CA THR A 7 -11.63 -23.95 -8.66
C THR A 7 -12.03 -23.61 -7.23
N THR A 8 -13.16 -22.92 -7.07
CA THR A 8 -13.77 -22.71 -5.76
C THR A 8 -14.57 -23.94 -5.34
N CYS A 9 -14.29 -24.47 -4.15
CA CYS A 9 -14.94 -25.63 -3.55
C CYS A 9 -15.40 -25.30 -2.11
N ILE A 10 -16.17 -26.19 -1.51
CA ILE A 10 -16.49 -26.16 -0.08
C ILE A 10 -15.64 -27.21 0.64
N ALA A 11 -14.96 -26.82 1.71
CA ALA A 11 -14.18 -27.69 2.57
C ALA A 11 -14.67 -27.65 4.02
N PHE A 12 -14.53 -28.77 4.72
CA PHE A 12 -14.77 -28.83 6.16
C PHE A 12 -13.50 -28.52 6.94
N ILE A 13 -13.48 -27.35 7.61
CA ILE A 13 -12.37 -26.89 8.44
C ILE A 13 -12.93 -26.63 9.84
N ASN A 14 -12.39 -27.31 10.85
CA ASN A 14 -12.87 -27.26 12.23
C ASN A 14 -14.39 -27.53 12.34
N GLN A 15 -14.86 -28.59 11.69
CA GLN A 15 -16.27 -29.01 11.65
C GLN A 15 -17.25 -27.98 11.04
N LYS A 16 -16.74 -26.93 10.39
CA LYS A 16 -17.54 -25.93 9.68
C LYS A 16 -17.24 -25.96 8.19
N ARG A 17 -18.27 -25.74 7.38
CA ARG A 17 -18.12 -25.53 5.93
C ARG A 17 -17.53 -24.16 5.65
N TRP A 18 -16.49 -24.14 4.83
CA TRP A 18 -15.81 -22.94 4.35
C TRP A 18 -15.69 -22.97 2.83
N PRO A 19 -15.90 -21.85 2.13
CA PRO A 19 -15.52 -21.76 0.74
C PRO A 19 -14.00 -21.60 0.66
N VAL A 20 -13.38 -22.41 -0.20
CA VAL A 20 -11.94 -22.44 -0.42
C VAL A 20 -11.65 -22.39 -1.92
N VAL A 21 -10.53 -21.80 -2.30
CA VAL A 21 -10.03 -21.83 -3.69
C VAL A 21 -8.84 -22.77 -3.74
N ILE A 22 -8.90 -23.81 -4.56
CA ILE A 22 -7.79 -24.76 -4.74
C ILE A 22 -6.65 -24.03 -5.45
N CYS A 23 -5.44 -24.13 -4.92
CA CYS A 23 -4.26 -23.49 -5.49
C CYS A 23 -3.41 -24.51 -6.22
N ALA A 24 -2.72 -24.05 -7.27
CA ALA A 24 -1.59 -24.81 -7.79
C ALA A 24 -0.42 -24.80 -6.78
N ASP A 25 0.39 -25.85 -6.77
CA ASP A 25 1.55 -25.97 -5.86
C ASP A 25 2.54 -24.81 -6.09
N GLU A 26 2.69 -24.36 -7.33
CA GLU A 26 3.55 -23.24 -7.73
C GLU A 26 3.02 -21.85 -7.33
N VAL A 27 1.72 -21.72 -7.02
CA VAL A 27 1.11 -20.46 -6.61
C VAL A 27 1.22 -20.26 -5.10
N ALA A 28 1.11 -21.34 -4.33
CA ALA A 28 1.23 -21.27 -2.88
C ALA A 28 2.68 -20.94 -2.45
N PRO A 29 2.88 -20.27 -1.30
CA PRO A 29 4.22 -19.96 -0.81
C PRO A 29 5.08 -21.23 -0.65
N PRO A 30 6.34 -21.26 -1.12
CA PRO A 30 7.18 -22.45 -1.03
C PRO A 30 7.35 -22.95 0.42
N GLN A 31 7.43 -22.03 1.37
CA GLN A 31 7.50 -22.33 2.81
C GLN A 31 6.23 -23.03 3.32
N PHE A 32 5.07 -22.69 2.78
CA PHE A 32 3.81 -23.33 3.12
C PHE A 32 3.74 -24.74 2.52
N ILE A 33 4.10 -24.89 1.24
CA ILE A 33 4.14 -26.20 0.56
C ILE A 33 5.10 -27.17 1.27
N ALA A 34 6.23 -26.69 1.78
CA ALA A 34 7.17 -27.50 2.55
C ALA A 34 6.56 -28.10 3.85
N LEU A 35 5.46 -27.54 4.36
CA LEU A 35 4.74 -28.06 5.53
C LEU A 35 3.75 -29.18 5.17
N ARG A 36 3.57 -29.50 3.88
CA ARG A 36 2.66 -30.55 3.41
C ARG A 36 3.14 -31.92 3.90
N LYS A 37 2.32 -32.56 4.74
CA LYS A 37 2.60 -33.92 5.27
C LYS A 37 2.09 -35.03 4.37
N ASP A 38 0.96 -34.80 3.72
CA ASP A 38 0.28 -35.77 2.87
C ASP A 38 0.18 -35.24 1.44
N PRO A 39 0.69 -35.97 0.42
CA PRO A 39 0.53 -35.59 -0.99
C PRO A 39 -0.92 -35.52 -1.45
N ALA A 40 -1.86 -36.21 -0.79
CA ALA A 40 -3.29 -36.15 -1.10
C ALA A 40 -3.94 -34.82 -0.66
N HIS A 41 -3.27 -34.07 0.22
CA HIS A 41 -3.72 -32.74 0.59
C HIS A 41 -3.34 -31.71 -0.46
N LEU A 42 -4.35 -30.98 -0.93
CA LEU A 42 -4.18 -29.88 -1.87
C LEU A 42 -3.99 -28.58 -1.09
N PRO A 43 -3.07 -27.69 -1.53
CA PRO A 43 -3.03 -26.33 -1.01
C PRO A 43 -4.28 -25.58 -1.46
N ALA A 44 -4.89 -24.84 -0.55
CA ALA A 44 -6.05 -24.02 -0.83
C ALA A 44 -6.04 -22.72 -0.03
N ILE A 45 -6.76 -21.72 -0.51
CA ILE A 45 -6.99 -20.46 0.20
C ILE A 45 -8.36 -20.50 0.86
N GLN A 46 -8.39 -20.36 2.18
CA GLN A 46 -9.63 -20.22 2.95
C GLN A 46 -10.19 -18.80 2.80
N LEU A 47 -11.30 -18.66 2.07
CA LEU A 47 -11.97 -17.38 1.86
C LEU A 47 -12.54 -16.83 3.18
N GLY A 48 -12.67 -15.50 3.26
CA GLY A 48 -13.03 -14.74 4.46
C GLY A 48 -11.91 -14.56 5.47
N ARG A 49 -10.98 -15.53 5.56
CA ARG A 49 -9.77 -15.46 6.39
C ARG A 49 -8.50 -15.14 5.61
N HIS A 50 -8.52 -15.34 4.29
CA HIS A 50 -7.42 -15.04 3.38
C HIS A 50 -6.09 -15.67 3.85
N ARG A 51 -6.14 -16.98 4.14
CA ARG A 51 -4.98 -17.76 4.58
C ARG A 51 -4.88 -19.08 3.83
N TYR A 52 -3.66 -19.56 3.65
CA TYR A 52 -3.39 -20.88 3.09
C TYR A 52 -3.72 -21.99 4.09
N VAL A 53 -4.36 -23.05 3.59
CA VAL A 53 -4.74 -24.26 4.32
C VAL A 53 -4.49 -25.48 3.43
N PHE A 54 -4.26 -26.64 4.05
CA PHE A 54 -4.25 -27.91 3.34
C PHE A 54 -5.61 -28.57 3.49
N VAL A 55 -6.19 -29.00 2.38
CA VAL A 55 -7.50 -29.66 2.34
C VAL A 55 -7.38 -31.02 1.69
N ASP A 56 -8.04 -32.02 2.26
CA ASP A 56 -8.11 -33.35 1.66
C ASP A 56 -9.04 -33.31 0.44
N CYS A 57 -8.53 -33.73 -0.72
CA CYS A 57 -9.28 -33.81 -1.96
C CYS A 57 -10.56 -34.66 -1.85
N GLN A 58 -10.60 -35.65 -0.94
CA GLN A 58 -11.78 -36.48 -0.70
C GLN A 58 -12.86 -35.75 0.11
N SER A 59 -12.49 -34.70 0.84
CA SER A 59 -13.37 -33.91 1.70
C SER A 59 -13.96 -32.67 1.02
N LEU A 60 -13.64 -32.45 -0.26
CA LEU A 60 -14.10 -31.30 -1.04
C LEU A 60 -15.48 -31.56 -1.63
N GLU A 61 -16.40 -30.62 -1.37
CA GLU A 61 -17.71 -30.57 -2.00
C GLU A 61 -17.71 -29.49 -3.11
N PRO A 62 -18.27 -29.74 -4.31
CA PRO A 62 -18.42 -28.71 -5.33
C PRO A 62 -19.39 -27.62 -4.86
N VAL A 63 -19.15 -26.38 -5.25
CA VAL A 63 -20.05 -25.26 -4.94
C VAL A 63 -21.35 -25.40 -5.73
N LEU A 64 -22.47 -25.34 -5.02
CA LEU A 64 -23.83 -25.34 -5.58
C LEU A 64 -24.35 -23.89 -5.62
N PRO A 65 -24.56 -23.29 -6.81
CA PRO A 65 -24.89 -21.86 -6.94
C PRO A 65 -26.17 -21.41 -6.23
N HIS A 66 -27.10 -22.32 -5.96
CA HIS A 66 -28.40 -22.03 -5.36
C HIS A 66 -28.51 -22.48 -3.89
N GLU A 67 -27.45 -23.06 -3.32
CA GLU A 67 -27.47 -23.50 -1.93
C GLU A 67 -27.12 -22.34 -0.99
N ASP A 68 -28.00 -22.09 -0.02
CA ASP A 68 -27.69 -21.20 1.09
C ASP A 68 -26.91 -21.98 2.16
N TYR A 69 -25.59 -21.95 2.05
CA TYR A 69 -24.65 -22.55 3.02
C TYR A 69 -24.71 -21.92 4.42
N LEU A 70 -25.49 -20.86 4.61
CA LEU A 70 -25.74 -20.20 5.89
C LEU A 70 -27.15 -20.50 6.44
N LYS A 71 -27.94 -21.35 5.76
CA LYS A 71 -29.30 -21.70 6.16
C LYS A 71 -29.34 -22.29 7.56
N GLY A 72 -30.30 -21.83 8.37
CA GLY A 72 -30.51 -22.29 9.75
C GLY A 72 -29.66 -21.57 10.80
N LEU A 73 -28.78 -20.65 10.41
CA LEU A 73 -27.96 -19.88 11.34
C LEU A 73 -28.61 -18.51 11.64
N ARG A 74 -28.68 -18.16 12.94
CA ARG A 74 -29.22 -16.85 13.35
C ARG A 74 -28.35 -15.72 12.78
N PRO A 75 -28.91 -14.68 12.14
CA PRO A 75 -28.16 -13.53 11.69
C PRO A 75 -27.55 -12.77 12.87
N PHE A 76 -26.35 -12.22 12.69
CA PHE A 76 -25.80 -11.23 13.63
C PHE A 76 -26.50 -9.89 13.42
N ALA A 77 -26.77 -9.18 14.52
CA ALA A 77 -27.32 -7.82 14.48
C ALA A 77 -26.39 -6.85 13.74
N GLN A 78 -25.08 -6.95 14.03
CA GLN A 78 -24.02 -6.23 13.32
C GLN A 78 -23.28 -7.18 12.39
N ARG A 79 -23.20 -6.82 11.10
CA ARG A 79 -22.54 -7.64 10.07
C ARG A 79 -21.03 -7.47 10.05
N GLU A 80 -20.54 -6.32 10.49
CA GLU A 80 -19.12 -5.98 10.53
C GLU A 80 -18.46 -6.57 11.78
N ILE A 81 -17.16 -6.81 11.69
CA ILE A 81 -16.35 -7.31 12.81
C ILE A 81 -16.06 -6.14 13.73
N GLU A 82 -16.50 -6.25 14.98
CA GLU A 82 -16.25 -5.25 16.01
C GLU A 82 -14.98 -5.61 16.80
N PRO A 83 -14.22 -4.61 17.30
CA PRO A 83 -13.02 -4.87 18.09
C PRO A 83 -13.26 -5.74 19.34
N ASN A 84 -14.48 -5.71 19.88
CA ASN A 84 -14.87 -6.40 21.12
C ASN A 84 -15.54 -7.77 20.86
N ASP A 85 -15.62 -8.22 19.60
CA ASP A 85 -16.18 -9.53 19.28
C ASP A 85 -15.29 -10.66 19.83
N SER A 86 -15.90 -11.72 20.35
CA SER A 86 -15.17 -12.96 20.69
C SER A 86 -14.55 -13.62 19.44
N PRO A 87 -13.44 -14.37 19.58
CA PRO A 87 -12.81 -15.07 18.46
C PRO A 87 -13.76 -15.95 17.63
N GLU A 88 -14.73 -16.59 18.29
CA GLU A 88 -15.75 -17.42 17.66
C GLU A 88 -16.72 -16.60 16.80
N ILE A 89 -17.11 -15.41 17.29
CA ILE A 89 -17.96 -14.47 16.55
C ILE A 89 -17.21 -13.89 15.36
N ILE A 90 -15.94 -13.51 15.53
CA ILE A 90 -15.08 -13.02 14.46
C ILE A 90 -14.97 -14.08 13.35
N GLU A 91 -14.68 -15.33 13.73
CA GLU A 91 -14.60 -16.44 12.79
C GLU A 91 -15.89 -16.61 11.99
N GLU A 92 -17.03 -16.60 12.67
CA GLU A 92 -18.33 -16.82 12.03
C GLU A 92 -18.73 -15.62 11.16
N LYS A 93 -18.41 -14.39 11.55
CA LYS A 93 -18.59 -13.18 10.72
C LYS A 93 -17.74 -13.25 9.45
N GLN A 94 -16.47 -13.66 9.55
CA GLN A 94 -15.58 -13.90 8.41
C GLN A 94 -16.13 -14.98 7.47
N ARG A 95 -16.60 -16.10 8.03
CA ARG A 95 -17.21 -17.20 7.27
C ARG A 95 -18.43 -16.73 6.48
N ARG A 96 -19.32 -15.98 7.12
CA ARG A 96 -20.53 -15.43 6.49
C ARG A 96 -20.21 -14.42 5.39
N LYS A 97 -19.20 -13.59 5.58
CA LYS A 97 -18.69 -12.69 4.54
C LYS A 97 -18.23 -13.51 3.33
N ALA A 98 -17.43 -14.55 3.56
CA ALA A 98 -16.93 -15.41 2.51
C ALA A 98 -18.06 -16.00 1.63
N PHE A 99 -19.11 -16.55 2.25
CA PHE A 99 -20.25 -17.10 1.52
C PHE A 99 -21.09 -16.08 0.77
N ARG A 100 -21.23 -14.85 1.31
CA ARG A 100 -22.11 -13.83 0.72
C ARG A 100 -21.46 -13.02 -0.40
N SER A 101 -20.16 -12.74 -0.29
CA SER A 101 -19.45 -11.92 -1.26
C SER A 101 -18.42 -12.73 -2.02
N GLU A 102 -17.46 -13.32 -1.32
CA GLU A 102 -16.23 -13.84 -1.95
C GLU A 102 -16.48 -15.11 -2.78
N LEU A 103 -17.42 -15.95 -2.35
CA LEU A 103 -17.83 -17.16 -3.09
C LEU A 103 -18.39 -16.82 -4.48
N GLN A 104 -19.03 -15.65 -4.63
CA GLN A 104 -19.67 -15.23 -5.89
C GLN A 104 -18.69 -14.56 -6.86
N GLU A 105 -17.49 -14.21 -6.42
CA GLU A 105 -16.53 -13.47 -7.25
C GLU A 105 -15.78 -14.38 -8.23
N PHE A 106 -15.83 -15.72 -8.06
CA PHE A 106 -15.20 -16.73 -8.93
C PHE A 106 -13.78 -16.37 -9.42
N ASN A 107 -12.99 -15.77 -8.54
CA ASN A 107 -11.62 -15.35 -8.83
C ASN A 107 -10.63 -16.53 -8.79
N THR A 108 -9.57 -16.45 -9.59
CA THR A 108 -8.52 -17.48 -9.69
C THR A 108 -7.67 -17.57 -8.42
N ASP A 109 -6.94 -18.67 -8.27
CA ASP A 109 -5.96 -18.86 -7.20
C ASP A 109 -4.84 -17.80 -7.24
N LYS A 110 -4.35 -17.45 -8.44
CA LYS A 110 -3.38 -16.36 -8.67
C LYS A 110 -3.89 -15.02 -8.13
N TYR A 111 -5.17 -14.70 -8.33
CA TYR A 111 -5.77 -13.46 -7.80
C TYR A 111 -5.71 -13.44 -6.27
N TRP A 112 -6.17 -14.50 -5.61
CA TRP A 112 -6.20 -14.55 -4.15
C TRP A 112 -4.81 -14.60 -3.54
N ALA A 113 -3.86 -15.26 -4.18
CA ALA A 113 -2.46 -15.26 -3.77
C ALA A 113 -1.87 -13.84 -3.77
N ASN A 114 -2.11 -13.08 -4.85
CA ASN A 114 -1.71 -11.67 -4.95
C ASN A 114 -2.41 -10.80 -3.91
N TYR A 115 -3.71 -11.03 -3.67
CA TYR A 115 -4.47 -10.31 -2.65
C TYR A 115 -3.85 -10.50 -1.24
N ILE A 116 -3.56 -11.75 -0.87
CA ILE A 116 -2.95 -12.08 0.42
C ILE A 116 -1.56 -11.44 0.54
N LYS A 117 -0.76 -11.50 -0.53
CA LYS A 117 0.57 -10.88 -0.58
C LYS A 117 0.49 -9.38 -0.33
N ASN A 118 -0.33 -8.66 -1.09
CA ASN A 118 -0.52 -7.21 -0.97
C ASN A 118 -1.04 -6.82 0.42
N GLN A 119 -1.96 -7.61 1.00
CA GLN A 119 -2.47 -7.38 2.36
C GLN A 119 -1.39 -7.59 3.43
N SER A 120 -0.44 -8.51 3.21
CA SER A 120 0.68 -8.73 4.11
C SER A 120 1.70 -7.58 4.05
N GLU A 121 1.97 -7.05 2.86
CA GLU A 121 2.85 -5.89 2.64
C GLU A 121 2.25 -4.62 3.26
N ALA A 122 0.96 -4.37 3.04
CA ALA A 122 0.26 -3.24 3.66
C ALA A 122 0.36 -3.27 5.20
N ARG A 123 0.21 -4.45 5.81
CA ARG A 123 0.37 -4.63 7.27
C ARG A 123 1.80 -4.39 7.74
N LYS A 124 2.82 -4.80 6.95
CA LYS A 124 4.22 -4.51 7.27
C LYS A 124 4.49 -3.00 7.25
N ILE A 125 4.01 -2.31 6.20
CA ILE A 125 4.15 -0.85 6.06
C ILE A 125 3.48 -0.14 7.25
N GLU A 126 2.25 -0.52 7.60
CA GLU A 126 1.53 0.06 8.74
C GLU A 126 2.28 -0.16 10.06
N LYS A 127 2.83 -1.37 10.27
CA LYS A 127 3.64 -1.67 11.46
C LYS A 127 4.91 -0.83 11.53
N MET A 128 5.61 -0.63 10.40
CA MET A 128 6.80 0.23 10.34
C MET A 128 6.45 1.69 10.64
N GLN A 129 5.38 2.23 10.04
CA GLN A 129 4.91 3.58 10.33
C GLN A 129 4.54 3.78 11.81
N ARG A 130 3.89 2.80 12.44
CA ARG A 130 3.58 2.85 13.88
C ARG A 130 4.85 2.82 14.73
N ALA A 131 5.85 2.02 14.35
CA ALA A 131 7.14 1.96 15.05
C ALA A 131 7.90 3.29 14.95
N GLU A 132 7.94 3.91 13.77
CA GLU A 132 8.57 5.22 13.55
C GLU A 132 7.89 6.32 14.37
N ARG A 133 6.55 6.33 14.42
CA ARG A 133 5.78 7.28 15.26
C ARG A 133 6.12 7.13 16.74
N ARG A 134 6.30 5.90 17.22
CA ARG A 134 6.69 5.63 18.63
C ARG A 134 8.13 6.07 18.90
N ALA A 135 9.08 5.79 17.99
CA ALA A 135 10.48 6.21 18.12
C ALA A 135 10.63 7.74 18.11
N GLY A 136 9.87 8.44 17.27
CA GLY A 136 9.87 9.91 17.22
C GLY A 136 9.37 10.56 18.51
N LYS A 137 8.38 9.96 19.19
CA LYS A 137 7.88 10.44 20.49
C LYS A 137 8.91 10.25 21.62
N GLN A 138 9.69 9.16 21.61
CA GLN A 138 10.73 8.92 22.62
C GLN A 138 11.93 9.89 22.48
N LYS A 139 12.32 10.25 21.26
CA LYS A 139 13.48 11.14 21.03
C LYS A 139 13.26 12.59 21.47
N ARG A 140 12.00 13.03 21.63
CA ARG A 140 11.64 14.37 22.14
C ARG A 140 11.52 14.43 23.67
N ARG A 141 11.70 13.32 24.38
CA ARG A 141 11.61 13.26 25.86
C ARG A 141 12.96 13.26 26.57
N THR A 142 14.10 13.45 25.88
CA THR A 142 15.35 13.81 26.56
C THR A 142 15.25 15.27 27.01
N PRO A 143 15.16 15.57 28.31
CA PRO A 143 15.26 16.93 28.79
C PRO A 143 16.71 17.37 28.57
N GLU A 144 16.90 18.50 27.92
CA GLU A 144 18.11 19.29 28.08
C GLU A 144 18.15 19.72 29.55
N ASP A 145 18.76 18.89 30.40
CA ASP A 145 19.03 19.27 31.77
C ASP A 145 20.32 20.10 31.79
N ASN A 146 20.18 21.28 32.36
CA ASN A 146 21.21 22.26 32.57
C ASN A 146 22.36 21.64 33.37
N GLY A 147 23.57 21.76 32.86
CA GLY A 147 24.78 21.32 33.53
C GLY A 147 25.96 22.20 33.17
N ASP A 148 25.87 23.45 33.57
CA ASP A 148 27.00 24.39 33.69
C ASP A 148 28.14 23.71 34.47
N SER A 149 29.34 23.64 33.89
CA SER A 149 30.54 23.15 34.57
C SER A 149 31.82 23.68 33.91
N SER A 150 32.27 24.79 34.49
CA SER A 150 33.65 25.28 34.57
C SER A 150 34.67 24.18 34.97
N PRO A 151 35.96 24.29 34.62
CA PRO A 151 36.92 23.20 34.77
C PRO A 151 37.61 23.24 36.15
N CYS A 152 37.55 22.15 36.91
CA CYS A 152 38.43 21.93 38.06
C CYS A 152 38.96 20.48 38.16
N ARG A 153 40.19 20.33 37.67
CA ARG A 153 41.34 19.62 38.25
C ARG A 153 41.10 18.95 39.64
N ARG A 154 41.25 17.61 39.75
CA ARG A 154 42.25 16.89 40.59
C ARG A 154 41.90 15.38 40.82
N LYS A 155 42.87 14.55 40.44
CA LYS A 155 43.47 13.37 41.11
C LYS A 155 42.62 12.38 41.97
N SER A 156 42.84 11.11 41.62
CA SER A 156 43.30 9.96 42.45
C SER A 156 42.31 9.04 43.19
N HIS A 157 42.41 7.76 42.78
CA HIS A 157 42.61 6.53 43.56
C HIS A 157 41.51 5.80 44.35
N SER A 158 41.69 4.46 44.32
CA SER A 158 41.23 3.36 45.19
C SER A 158 39.74 2.99 45.12
N GLN A 159 39.38 1.81 44.60
CA GLN A 159 39.47 0.44 45.16
C GLN A 159 38.31 0.09 46.09
N TRP A 160 37.70 -1.07 45.79
CA TRP A 160 37.02 -2.00 46.71
C TRP A 160 35.74 -1.49 47.41
N SER A 161 34.73 -2.28 47.73
CA SER A 161 34.31 -3.65 47.47
C SER A 161 32.88 -3.75 48.02
N SER A 162 32.09 -4.68 47.49
CA SER A 162 31.03 -5.46 48.18
C SER A 162 30.27 -4.84 49.38
N SER A 163 28.94 -4.79 49.30
CA SER A 163 28.06 -5.70 50.07
C SER A 163 26.57 -5.28 49.97
N THR A 164 25.72 -6.27 49.70
CA THR A 164 24.30 -6.35 50.12
C THR A 164 24.25 -6.55 51.66
N PRO A 165 23.12 -6.53 52.42
CA PRO A 165 21.72 -6.82 52.04
C PRO A 165 20.61 -6.11 52.89
N LYS A 166 19.38 -6.65 52.77
CA LYS A 166 18.20 -6.59 53.69
C LYS A 166 17.24 -5.40 53.49
N ARG A 167 16.04 -5.59 52.95
CA ARG A 167 14.86 -6.37 53.41
C ARG A 167 14.26 -5.78 54.70
N GLN A 168 13.22 -4.95 54.55
CA GLN A 168 12.22 -4.76 55.60
C GLN A 168 10.83 -4.55 54.98
N LYS A 169 9.86 -5.16 55.66
CA LYS A 169 8.50 -5.52 55.27
C LYS A 169 7.61 -5.08 56.42
N VAL A 170 6.66 -4.18 56.20
CA VAL A 170 5.49 -3.84 57.06
C VAL A 170 4.51 -3.14 56.10
N GLN A 171 3.34 -3.62 55.66
CA GLN A 171 2.15 -4.25 56.25
C GLN A 171 1.23 -3.30 57.04
N ALA A 172 0.01 -3.10 56.50
CA ALA A 172 -1.25 -2.73 57.17
C ALA A 172 -1.33 -1.30 57.78
N THR A 173 -2.44 -0.56 57.83
CA THR A 173 -3.90 -0.80 57.71
C THR A 173 -4.61 0.57 57.75
N ASP A 174 -5.86 0.65 57.28
CA ASP A 174 -7.04 1.41 57.82
C ASP A 174 -6.89 2.85 58.33
N GLU A 175 -7.88 3.75 58.33
CA GLU A 175 -9.29 3.85 57.91
C GLU A 175 -9.63 5.35 58.12
N PHE A 176 -10.70 5.81 57.46
CA PHE A 176 -11.63 6.87 57.88
C PHE A 176 -11.12 8.18 58.56
N SER A 177 -11.41 9.33 57.93
CA SER A 177 -12.45 10.25 58.46
C SER A 177 -12.70 11.52 57.63
N ARG A 178 -13.97 11.93 57.73
CA ARG A 178 -14.71 13.06 57.14
C ARG A 178 -14.18 14.46 57.54
N GLN A 179 -14.48 15.46 56.69
CA GLN A 179 -15.20 16.74 56.99
C GLN A 179 -14.86 17.76 55.87
N LEU A 180 -15.77 18.10 54.96
CA LEU A 180 -16.86 19.08 55.08
C LEU A 180 -16.42 20.43 55.70
N ARG A 181 -16.12 21.42 54.85
CA ARG A 181 -16.34 22.85 55.12
C ARG A 181 -16.60 23.59 53.81
N GLU A 182 -17.84 24.06 53.67
CA GLU A 182 -18.23 25.16 52.80
C GLU A 182 -17.69 26.46 53.38
N HIS A 183 -17.26 27.39 52.52
CA HIS A 183 -17.44 28.83 52.74
C HIS A 183 -17.39 29.57 51.40
N HIS A 184 -18.43 30.35 51.15
CA HIS A 184 -18.54 31.36 50.10
C HIS A 184 -17.53 32.50 50.30
N HIS A 185 -16.96 33.04 49.21
CA HIS A 185 -16.74 34.49 49.04
C HIS A 185 -16.50 34.88 47.57
N THR A 186 -17.49 35.57 47.01
CA THR A 186 -17.47 36.79 46.19
C THR A 186 -16.19 37.24 45.44
N SER A 187 -16.39 37.40 44.12
CA SER A 187 -16.15 38.61 43.32
C SER A 187 -14.74 39.06 42.87
N LYS A 188 -14.70 39.29 41.55
CA LYS A 188 -13.96 40.29 40.75
C LYS A 188 -12.56 39.94 40.21
N ALA A 189 -12.57 39.87 38.87
CA ALA A 189 -11.56 40.19 37.88
C ALA A 189 -10.24 40.82 38.36
N SER A 190 -9.13 40.24 37.92
CA SER A 190 -7.98 40.94 37.30
C SER A 190 -7.03 39.93 36.66
N LEU A 191 -6.51 40.31 35.50
CA LEU A 191 -5.53 39.60 34.68
C LEU A 191 -4.19 39.38 35.42
N SER A 192 -3.61 38.18 35.31
CA SER A 192 -2.20 38.00 34.90
C SER A 192 -1.76 36.52 34.91
N ARG A 193 -1.08 36.15 33.81
CA ARG A 193 -0.04 35.11 33.62
C ARG A 193 -0.17 33.75 34.34
N GLY A 194 -0.23 32.68 33.53
CA GLY A 194 0.22 31.35 33.95
C GLY A 194 0.07 30.30 32.86
N ARG A 195 1.17 29.61 32.56
CA ARG A 195 1.28 28.42 31.69
C ARG A 195 0.29 27.31 32.06
N ASN A 196 -0.09 26.50 31.06
CA ASN A 196 -0.14 25.02 31.00
C ASN A 196 -1.07 24.64 29.84
N ASP A 197 -0.57 24.09 28.72
CA ASP A 197 -0.47 22.64 28.47
C ASP A 197 -1.68 21.83 28.96
N SER A 198 -2.58 21.49 28.03
CA SER A 198 -3.43 20.29 28.15
C SER A 198 -3.62 19.67 26.76
N VAL A 199 -2.68 18.81 26.39
CA VAL A 199 -2.90 17.75 25.43
C VAL A 199 -3.79 16.72 26.11
N ILE A 200 -4.97 16.46 25.53
CA ILE A 200 -5.79 15.32 25.93
C ILE A 200 -5.15 14.09 25.27
N ASP A 201 -4.32 13.40 26.05
CA ASP A 201 -3.91 12.02 25.79
C ASP A 201 -5.11 11.11 26.04
N LEU A 202 -5.45 10.32 25.02
CA LEU A 202 -6.21 9.08 25.17
C LEU A 202 -5.29 7.96 24.73
N ASP A 203 -4.55 7.40 25.69
CA ASP A 203 -3.85 6.12 25.57
C ASP A 203 -4.53 5.09 26.48
N GLU A 204 -4.21 3.81 26.22
CA GLU A 204 -4.53 2.58 26.96
C GLU A 204 -5.91 1.96 26.67
N ILE A 205 -5.98 0.72 26.16
CA ILE A 205 -5.67 -0.53 26.88
C ILE A 205 -5.01 -1.58 25.94
N THR A 206 -3.77 -1.93 26.31
CA THR A 206 -3.03 -3.21 26.32
C THR A 206 -3.56 -4.45 25.59
N ASP A 207 -2.66 -5.21 24.94
CA ASP A 207 -2.33 -6.56 25.44
C ASP A 207 -0.89 -6.98 25.10
N GLU A 208 -0.29 -7.69 26.05
CA GLU A 208 1.10 -8.10 26.13
C GLU A 208 1.34 -9.53 25.62
N HIS A 209 2.62 -9.82 25.36
CA HIS A 209 3.30 -11.11 25.51
C HIS A 209 2.66 -12.38 24.92
N TYR A 210 3.26 -12.91 23.84
CA TYR A 210 3.64 -14.34 23.79
C TYR A 210 4.97 -14.53 23.04
N ASN A 211 5.97 -14.96 23.81
CA ASN A 211 7.21 -15.57 23.35
C ASN A 211 7.02 -17.08 23.50
N GLU A 212 7.13 -17.86 22.43
CA GLU A 212 7.40 -19.30 22.56
C GLU A 212 8.61 -19.68 21.70
N ARG A 213 9.62 -20.18 22.43
CA ARG A 213 10.84 -20.80 21.93
C ARG A 213 10.50 -22.22 21.49
N PHE A 214 10.86 -22.62 20.29
CA PHE A 214 10.97 -24.03 19.93
C PHE A 214 12.42 -24.49 20.06
N VAL A 215 12.63 -25.51 20.89
CA VAL A 215 13.88 -26.25 21.04
C VAL A 215 13.95 -27.34 19.95
N PRO A 216 15.07 -27.51 19.24
CA PRO A 216 15.21 -28.60 18.27
C PRO A 216 15.65 -29.90 18.94
N VAL A 217 14.93 -30.99 18.68
CA VAL A 217 15.37 -32.37 18.97
C VAL A 217 15.98 -32.95 17.69
N ALA A 218 17.14 -33.60 17.84
CA ALA A 218 17.96 -34.12 16.75
C ALA A 218 17.65 -35.58 16.39
N LEU A 219 17.65 -35.83 15.06
CA LEU A 219 18.07 -37.04 14.30
C LEU A 219 17.22 -38.34 14.44
N PRO A 220 17.20 -39.25 13.43
CA PRO A 220 18.28 -39.54 12.47
C PRO A 220 17.90 -39.72 10.97
N SER A 221 18.89 -39.50 10.09
CA SER A 221 19.02 -40.12 8.74
C SER A 221 19.67 -41.52 8.88
N PRO A 222 19.95 -42.33 7.82
CA PRO A 222 19.67 -42.23 6.37
C PRO A 222 19.14 -43.56 5.76
N VAL A 223 18.76 -43.62 4.46
CA VAL A 223 19.09 -44.72 3.50
C VAL A 223 18.97 -44.21 2.04
N HIS A 224 19.92 -44.64 1.19
CA HIS A 224 20.12 -44.34 -0.22
C HIS A 224 19.31 -45.20 -1.24
N ALA A 225 18.99 -44.58 -2.40
CA ALA A 225 18.98 -45.10 -3.80
C ALA A 225 17.92 -46.18 -4.20
N PRO A 226 17.50 -46.33 -5.50
CA PRO A 226 18.26 -46.05 -6.72
C PRO A 226 17.52 -45.39 -7.93
N THR A 227 18.33 -45.12 -8.95
CA THR A 227 18.09 -44.59 -10.29
C THR A 227 17.10 -45.37 -11.16
N SER A 228 16.34 -44.66 -12.00
CA SER A 228 15.86 -45.18 -13.29
C SER A 228 15.54 -44.04 -14.26
N ALA A 229 16.07 -44.17 -15.48
CA ALA A 229 15.95 -43.25 -16.59
C ALA A 229 14.73 -43.58 -17.46
N ARG A 230 14.01 -42.58 -17.98
CA ARG A 230 13.44 -42.66 -19.33
C ARG A 230 13.09 -41.29 -19.91
N ARG A 231 13.62 -41.07 -21.12
CA ARG A 231 13.40 -39.94 -22.02
C ARG A 231 11.92 -39.79 -22.41
N SER A 232 11.47 -38.55 -22.61
CA SER A 232 10.68 -38.18 -23.79
C SER A 232 10.67 -36.66 -23.98
N ASP A 233 11.33 -36.21 -25.04
CA ASP A 233 11.14 -34.90 -25.66
C ASP A 233 9.73 -34.78 -26.27
N LYS A 234 9.04 -33.68 -26.03
CA LYS A 234 8.48 -32.77 -27.06
C LYS A 234 7.56 -31.69 -26.47
N HIS A 235 7.91 -30.45 -26.82
CA HIS A 235 7.02 -29.31 -27.11
C HIS A 235 6.31 -28.52 -25.98
N ARG A 236 6.84 -27.30 -25.80
CA ARG A 236 6.21 -26.01 -26.15
C ARG A 236 5.54 -25.20 -25.02
N LEU A 237 6.30 -24.18 -24.58
CA LEU A 237 5.93 -22.76 -24.36
C LEU A 237 4.59 -22.46 -23.66
N SER A 238 4.66 -21.96 -22.41
CA SER A 238 4.13 -20.62 -22.03
C SER A 238 4.31 -20.34 -20.52
N GLU A 239 4.48 -19.06 -20.18
CA GLU A 239 4.33 -18.44 -18.85
C GLU A 239 5.50 -18.50 -17.85
N GLN A 240 6.56 -17.76 -18.18
CA GLN A 240 7.40 -17.05 -17.20
C GLN A 240 7.30 -15.54 -17.49
N VAL A 241 6.42 -14.80 -16.81
CA VAL A 241 6.55 -13.35 -16.59
C VAL A 241 5.77 -13.00 -15.32
N TYR A 242 6.32 -12.07 -14.51
CA TYR A 242 5.84 -11.54 -13.23
C TYR A 242 6.43 -12.18 -11.97
N GLN A 243 7.77 -12.15 -11.88
CA GLN A 243 8.44 -11.90 -10.61
C GLN A 243 9.28 -10.62 -10.72
N SER A 244 9.33 -9.89 -9.60
CA SER A 244 10.34 -8.89 -9.23
C SER A 244 10.09 -7.43 -9.64
N ILE A 245 9.19 -6.75 -8.93
CA ILE A 245 9.46 -5.40 -8.40
C ILE A 245 9.03 -5.39 -6.93
N GLU A 246 9.92 -5.85 -6.05
CA GLU A 246 10.02 -5.35 -4.68
C GLU A 246 11.50 -5.44 -4.27
N SER A 247 12.10 -4.29 -4.00
CA SER A 247 13.42 -4.18 -3.40
C SER A 247 13.38 -4.65 -1.93
N PRO A 248 14.44 -5.32 -1.44
CA PRO A 248 14.55 -5.74 -0.05
C PRO A 248 14.82 -4.54 0.88
N GLY A 249 14.42 -4.71 2.14
CA GLY A 249 14.39 -3.67 3.17
C GLY A 249 15.74 -3.09 3.58
N ARG A 250 15.68 -1.86 4.11
CA ARG A 250 16.74 -1.21 4.87
C ARG A 250 16.97 -1.93 6.19
N ASP A 251 18.06 -2.69 6.27
CA ASP A 251 18.74 -2.98 7.53
C ASP A 251 19.69 -1.83 7.85
N ASN A 252 19.50 -1.21 9.02
CA ASN A 252 20.50 -0.35 9.66
C ASN A 252 21.59 -1.23 10.27
N GLY A 253 22.42 -1.79 9.41
CA GLY A 253 23.71 -2.36 9.72
C GLY A 253 24.56 -2.16 8.47
N LYS A 254 25.81 -1.67 8.63
CA LYS A 254 26.79 -1.52 7.54
C LYS A 254 26.80 -2.80 6.69
N SER A 255 26.02 -2.81 5.62
CA SER A 255 25.89 -3.95 4.72
C SER A 255 26.82 -3.69 3.56
N ILE A 256 27.84 -4.53 3.50
CA ILE A 256 28.70 -4.68 2.33
C ILE A 256 27.76 -5.10 1.20
N SER A 257 27.61 -4.22 0.20
CA SER A 257 26.82 -4.47 -1.00
C SER A 257 27.41 -5.68 -1.74
N THR A 258 26.91 -6.87 -1.46
CA THR A 258 27.09 -8.03 -2.33
C THR A 258 26.23 -7.81 -3.56
N ALA A 259 26.85 -7.21 -4.59
CA ALA A 259 26.27 -7.06 -5.91
C ALA A 259 25.73 -8.42 -6.37
N LEU A 260 24.42 -8.50 -6.61
CA LEU A 260 23.84 -9.60 -7.38
C LEU A 260 24.57 -9.67 -8.72
N PRO A 261 24.87 -10.88 -9.24
CA PRO A 261 25.53 -11.01 -10.53
C PRO A 261 24.70 -10.29 -11.60
N PRO A 262 25.35 -9.57 -12.54
CA PRO A 262 24.65 -8.85 -13.59
C PRO A 262 23.76 -9.82 -14.37
N ILE A 263 22.45 -9.54 -14.38
CA ILE A 263 21.50 -10.26 -15.22
C ILE A 263 21.84 -9.88 -16.66
N GLU A 264 22.34 -10.84 -17.44
CA GLU A 264 22.60 -10.62 -18.86
C GLU A 264 21.27 -10.43 -19.60
N PRO A 265 21.13 -9.37 -20.43
CA PRO A 265 19.95 -9.16 -21.26
C PRO A 265 19.71 -10.37 -22.17
N GLY A 266 18.45 -10.82 -22.23
CA GLY A 266 18.03 -11.74 -23.27
C GLY A 266 18.16 -11.10 -24.67
N PRO A 267 18.13 -11.90 -25.76
CA PRO A 267 18.36 -11.43 -27.13
C PRO A 267 17.33 -10.42 -27.66
N GLN A 268 16.25 -10.15 -26.92
CA GLN A 268 15.21 -9.17 -27.25
C GLN A 268 15.01 -8.14 -26.14
N GLU A 269 15.91 -8.11 -25.15
CA GLU A 269 15.85 -7.21 -24.02
C GLU A 269 17.00 -6.22 -24.08
N CYS A 270 16.73 -4.99 -23.67
CA CYS A 270 17.69 -3.92 -23.54
C CYS A 270 17.67 -3.43 -22.09
N GLN A 271 18.85 -3.34 -21.50
CA GLN A 271 19.03 -2.74 -20.18
C GLN A 271 19.15 -1.23 -20.32
N ILE A 272 18.19 -0.48 -19.78
CA ILE A 272 18.32 0.98 -19.66
C ILE A 272 19.01 1.32 -18.34
N ILE A 273 20.02 2.18 -18.37
CA ILE A 273 20.63 2.80 -17.19
C ILE A 273 20.10 4.23 -17.06
N PHE A 274 19.57 4.58 -15.89
CA PHE A 274 19.04 5.91 -15.59
C PHE A 274 20.05 6.76 -14.80
N PRO A 275 19.99 8.09 -14.93
CA PRO A 275 20.83 8.97 -14.13
C PRO A 275 20.45 9.01 -12.64
N HIS A 276 19.19 8.66 -12.31
CA HIS A 276 18.65 8.76 -10.96
C HIS A 276 17.77 7.56 -10.59
N GLY A 277 17.65 7.29 -9.29
CA GLY A 277 16.72 6.30 -8.72
C GLY A 277 17.40 4.99 -8.30
N ASP A 278 16.66 4.21 -7.50
CA ASP A 278 17.01 2.86 -7.08
C ASP A 278 15.80 1.94 -7.35
N PRO A 279 15.87 0.99 -8.29
CA PRO A 279 17.06 0.66 -9.10
C PRO A 279 17.37 1.74 -10.15
N ASP A 280 18.66 1.93 -10.43
CA ASP A 280 19.19 2.77 -11.52
C ASP A 280 19.07 2.09 -12.89
N ARG A 281 18.55 0.87 -12.94
CA ARG A 281 18.48 0.04 -14.15
C ARG A 281 17.11 -0.59 -14.32
N CYS A 282 16.69 -0.73 -15.58
CA CYS A 282 15.47 -1.42 -15.94
C CYS A 282 15.68 -2.29 -17.18
N MET A 283 15.14 -3.51 -17.17
CA MET A 283 15.10 -4.37 -18.35
C MET A 283 13.79 -4.13 -19.10
N ILE A 284 13.89 -3.74 -20.36
CA ILE A 284 12.72 -3.59 -21.24
C ILE A 284 12.93 -4.36 -22.54
N LYS A 285 11.83 -4.75 -23.18
CA LYS A 285 11.89 -5.37 -24.50
C LYS A 285 12.26 -4.31 -25.55
N GLN A 286 13.06 -4.70 -26.54
CA GLN A 286 13.49 -3.81 -27.62
C GLN A 286 12.32 -3.27 -28.45
N ASP A 287 11.21 -4.02 -28.58
CA ASP A 287 10.01 -3.56 -29.27
C ASP A 287 9.39 -2.32 -28.58
N LEU A 288 9.52 -2.19 -27.26
CA LEU A 288 9.05 -1.02 -26.52
C LEU A 288 9.91 0.22 -26.80
N ILE A 289 11.22 0.04 -26.99
CA ILE A 289 12.14 1.14 -27.35
C ILE A 289 11.69 1.77 -28.66
N SER A 290 11.39 0.93 -29.67
CA SER A 290 10.97 1.41 -30.99
C SER A 290 9.66 2.20 -31.00
N LYS A 291 8.77 1.96 -30.01
CA LYS A 291 7.48 2.66 -29.88
C LYS A 291 7.59 3.99 -29.13
N CYS A 292 8.63 4.17 -28.32
CA CYS A 292 8.85 5.39 -27.54
C CYS A 292 9.87 6.26 -28.27
N GLN A 293 9.41 7.34 -28.93
CA GLN A 293 10.28 8.21 -29.74
C GLN A 293 11.52 8.71 -28.99
N TYR A 294 11.36 9.05 -27.70
CA TYR A 294 12.46 9.51 -26.86
C TYR A 294 13.55 8.44 -26.68
N LEU A 295 13.14 7.18 -26.46
CA LEU A 295 14.07 6.06 -26.32
C LEU A 295 14.63 5.63 -27.68
N SER A 296 13.81 5.61 -28.73
CA SER A 296 14.23 5.18 -30.07
C SER A 296 15.31 6.06 -30.67
N VAL A 297 15.25 7.38 -30.44
CA VAL A 297 16.28 8.33 -30.91
C VAL A 297 17.61 8.16 -30.17
N ARG A 298 17.58 7.56 -28.96
CA ARG A 298 18.76 7.38 -28.09
C ARG A 298 19.35 6.00 -28.17
N ALA A 299 18.54 5.01 -28.51
CA ALA A 299 19.04 3.71 -28.94
C ALA A 299 19.90 3.95 -30.18
N CYS A 300 21.19 3.63 -30.10
CA CYS A 300 22.08 3.71 -31.25
C CYS A 300 21.51 2.88 -32.41
N ASP A 301 21.85 3.22 -33.66
CA ASP A 301 21.48 2.46 -34.87
C ASP A 301 21.97 0.99 -34.86
N ASP A 302 22.73 0.58 -33.84
CA ASP A 302 23.12 -0.80 -33.63
C ASP A 302 21.91 -1.59 -33.10
N GLU A 303 21.23 -2.30 -34.01
CA GLU A 303 20.12 -3.21 -33.67
C GLU A 303 20.50 -4.26 -32.61
N ASN A 304 21.80 -4.48 -32.37
CA ASN A 304 22.30 -5.40 -31.34
C ASN A 304 22.63 -4.72 -30.01
N ALA A 305 22.34 -3.43 -29.83
CA ALA A 305 22.58 -2.73 -28.58
C ALA A 305 21.74 -3.34 -27.45
N THR A 306 22.40 -4.08 -26.56
CA THR A 306 21.78 -4.70 -25.38
C THR A 306 21.65 -3.73 -24.20
N GLN A 307 22.16 -2.51 -24.34
CA GLN A 307 22.21 -1.51 -23.29
C GLN A 307 21.98 -0.09 -23.85
N LEU A 308 21.14 0.67 -23.16
CA LEU A 308 20.87 2.08 -23.43
C LEU A 308 21.23 2.90 -22.19
N ASP A 309 22.32 3.67 -22.26
CA ASP A 309 22.78 4.47 -21.14
C ASP A 309 22.23 5.91 -21.20
N LEU A 310 21.30 6.23 -20.30
CA LEU A 310 20.73 7.57 -20.15
C LEU A 310 21.44 8.38 -19.05
N SER A 311 22.50 7.87 -18.41
CA SER A 311 23.15 8.54 -17.28
C SER A 311 23.76 9.90 -17.66
N LYS A 312 24.07 10.09 -18.95
CA LYS A 312 24.60 11.34 -19.52
C LYS A 312 23.58 12.07 -20.41
N ASP A 313 22.38 11.53 -20.57
CA ASP A 313 21.36 12.20 -21.36
C ASP A 313 20.90 13.46 -20.64
N LYS A 314 21.08 14.61 -21.30
CA LYS A 314 20.78 15.93 -20.73
C LYS A 314 19.36 15.99 -20.17
N ARG A 315 18.38 15.49 -20.93
CA ARG A 315 16.97 15.53 -20.54
C ARG A 315 16.66 14.59 -19.39
N ALA A 316 17.15 13.35 -19.43
CA ALA A 316 16.97 12.40 -18.33
C ALA A 316 17.52 12.94 -17.01
N VAL A 317 18.68 13.62 -17.07
CA VAL A 317 19.31 14.26 -15.90
C VAL A 317 18.47 15.43 -15.42
N GLU A 318 18.09 16.37 -16.30
CA GLU A 318 17.31 17.57 -15.97
C GLU A 318 15.93 17.23 -15.39
N THR A 319 15.24 16.24 -15.96
CA THR A 319 13.90 15.83 -15.56
C THR A 319 13.88 14.81 -14.41
N SER A 320 15.07 14.41 -13.93
CA SER A 320 15.23 13.34 -12.95
C SER A 320 14.45 12.07 -13.35
N LEU A 321 14.64 11.61 -14.59
CA LEU A 321 13.99 10.42 -15.12
C LEU A 321 14.55 9.17 -14.43
N ALA A 322 13.67 8.34 -13.87
CA ALA A 322 14.02 7.12 -13.14
C ALA A 322 13.32 5.88 -13.73
N ALA A 323 13.82 4.69 -13.35
CA ALA A 323 13.23 3.42 -13.76
C ALA A 323 11.74 3.29 -13.36
N SER A 324 11.36 3.84 -12.20
CA SER A 324 9.97 3.85 -11.72
C SER A 324 9.02 4.67 -12.59
N ASP A 325 9.55 5.70 -13.28
CA ASP A 325 8.73 6.52 -14.19
C ASP A 325 8.34 5.67 -15.41
N LEU A 326 9.29 4.99 -16.02
CA LEU A 326 9.00 4.09 -17.14
C LEU A 326 8.06 2.95 -16.78
N ALA A 327 8.11 2.46 -15.54
CA ALA A 327 7.15 1.47 -15.07
C ALA A 327 5.70 1.98 -15.13
N ALA A 328 5.47 3.29 -14.95
CA ALA A 328 4.14 3.90 -15.00
C ALA A 328 3.53 3.94 -16.41
N VAL A 329 4.35 3.91 -17.47
CA VAL A 329 3.91 3.95 -18.88
C VAL A 329 4.16 2.63 -19.61
N ARG A 330 4.73 1.63 -18.93
CA ARG A 330 5.06 0.33 -19.53
C ARG A 330 3.85 -0.38 -20.13
N GLU A 331 2.71 -0.33 -19.45
CA GLU A 331 1.47 -0.95 -19.92
C GLU A 331 1.03 -0.34 -21.26
N TYR A 332 1.16 0.98 -21.42
CA TYR A 332 0.82 1.70 -22.64
C TYR A 332 1.65 1.23 -23.83
N TYR A 333 2.98 1.20 -23.72
CA TYR A 333 3.81 0.76 -24.84
C TYR A 333 3.67 -0.74 -25.15
N THR A 334 3.24 -1.54 -24.16
CA THR A 334 3.02 -2.97 -24.34
C THR A 334 1.66 -3.25 -25.00
N THR A 335 0.60 -2.57 -24.56
CA THR A 335 -0.80 -2.93 -24.86
C THR A 335 -1.55 -1.88 -25.67
N GLY A 336 -1.04 -0.66 -25.75
CA GLY A 336 -1.74 0.53 -26.27
C GLY A 336 -2.71 1.15 -25.26
N GLU A 337 -2.84 0.59 -24.06
CA GLU A 337 -3.81 1.02 -23.04
C GLU A 337 -3.13 1.54 -21.78
N ILE A 338 -3.79 2.49 -21.10
CA ILE A 338 -3.35 3.02 -19.81
C ILE A 338 -4.52 3.44 -18.94
N GLY A 339 -4.54 3.03 -17.68
CA GLY A 339 -5.60 3.38 -16.73
C GLY A 339 -6.99 2.88 -17.17
N PRO A 340 -8.07 3.64 -16.94
CA PRO A 340 -9.42 3.19 -17.25
C PRO A 340 -9.61 3.05 -18.77
N ARG A 341 -10.26 1.96 -19.21
CA ARG A 341 -10.54 1.72 -20.64
C ARG A 341 -11.63 2.68 -21.13
N LEU A 342 -11.40 3.26 -22.30
CA LEU A 342 -12.43 4.01 -23.01
C LEU A 342 -13.34 3.00 -23.72
N VAL A 343 -14.65 3.07 -23.46
CA VAL A 343 -15.63 2.09 -23.96
C VAL A 343 -16.12 2.42 -25.37
N ASN A 344 -15.91 3.67 -25.81
CA ASN A 344 -16.53 4.20 -27.01
C ASN A 344 -15.63 4.12 -28.24
N ARG A 345 -16.25 4.17 -29.42
CA ARG A 345 -15.54 4.31 -30.70
C ARG A 345 -14.83 5.68 -30.77
N PRO A 346 -13.74 5.82 -31.56
CA PRO A 346 -12.98 7.07 -31.67
C PRO A 346 -13.81 8.30 -32.09
N GLU A 347 -14.92 8.09 -32.80
CA GLU A 347 -15.81 9.14 -33.29
C GLU A 347 -16.79 9.67 -32.22
N GLN A 348 -16.92 8.97 -31.10
CA GLN A 348 -17.86 9.31 -30.03
C GLN A 348 -17.15 10.03 -28.89
N ALA A 349 -17.89 10.85 -28.14
CA ALA A 349 -17.37 11.47 -26.93
C ALA A 349 -16.82 10.36 -25.99
N PRO A 350 -15.60 10.50 -25.47
CA PRO A 350 -14.95 9.45 -24.72
C PRO A 350 -15.71 9.15 -23.43
N HIS A 351 -15.89 7.87 -23.10
CA HIS A 351 -16.60 7.42 -21.91
C HIS A 351 -15.86 6.27 -21.22
N ILE A 352 -15.89 6.28 -19.89
CA ILE A 352 -15.28 5.28 -19.01
C ILE A 352 -16.38 4.44 -18.38
N SER A 353 -16.11 3.16 -18.15
CA SER A 353 -17.08 2.24 -17.54
C SER A 353 -17.61 2.74 -16.20
N LYS A 354 -18.88 2.43 -15.88
CA LYS A 354 -19.46 2.75 -14.55
C LYS A 354 -18.69 2.12 -13.39
N LEU A 355 -18.04 0.98 -13.63
CA LEU A 355 -17.18 0.31 -12.66
C LEU A 355 -15.95 1.16 -12.33
N ASP A 356 -15.31 1.73 -13.33
CA ASP A 356 -14.12 2.57 -13.17
C ASP A 356 -14.45 3.97 -12.61
N GLN A 357 -15.69 4.41 -12.76
CA GLN A 357 -16.23 5.64 -12.13
C GLN A 357 -16.47 5.51 -10.62
N MET A 358 -16.38 4.30 -10.04
CA MET A 358 -16.55 4.12 -8.59
C MET A 358 -15.46 4.87 -7.81
N PRO A 359 -15.78 5.57 -6.69
CA PRO A 359 -14.82 6.43 -5.98
C PRO A 359 -13.48 5.76 -5.65
N LYS A 360 -13.51 4.51 -5.16
CA LYS A 360 -12.29 3.74 -4.83
C LYS A 360 -11.41 3.46 -6.04
N LYS A 361 -12.00 3.18 -7.20
CA LYS A 361 -11.25 2.91 -8.44
C LYS A 361 -10.79 4.19 -9.09
N LYS A 362 -11.65 5.20 -9.09
CA LYS A 362 -11.37 6.54 -9.61
C LYS A 362 -10.10 7.14 -9.01
N PHE A 363 -9.94 7.05 -7.68
CA PHE A 363 -8.71 7.45 -7.00
C PHE A 363 -7.46 6.73 -7.55
N LEU A 364 -7.50 5.41 -7.67
CA LEU A 364 -6.37 4.61 -8.18
C LEU A 364 -6.05 4.97 -9.64
N HIS A 365 -7.09 5.18 -10.45
CA HIS A 365 -6.96 5.62 -11.84
C HIS A 365 -6.33 7.02 -11.93
N THR A 366 -6.76 7.96 -11.10
CA THR A 366 -6.18 9.31 -11.03
C THR A 366 -4.70 9.25 -10.65
N GLU A 367 -4.32 8.43 -9.66
CA GLU A 367 -2.92 8.26 -9.27
C GLU A 367 -2.06 7.65 -10.40
N ALA A 368 -2.56 6.58 -11.03
CA ALA A 368 -1.86 5.91 -12.12
C ALA A 368 -1.68 6.84 -13.32
N LEU A 369 -2.75 7.54 -13.74
CA LEU A 369 -2.72 8.51 -14.83
C LEU A 369 -1.82 9.71 -14.48
N GLY A 370 -1.83 10.20 -13.24
CA GLY A 370 -0.94 11.28 -12.80
C GLY A 370 0.54 10.92 -12.91
N LYS A 371 0.93 9.71 -12.45
CA LYS A 371 2.32 9.22 -12.57
C LYS A 371 2.72 8.99 -14.03
N ALA A 372 1.82 8.43 -14.82
CA ALA A 372 2.04 8.25 -16.25
C ALA A 372 2.20 9.58 -16.98
N PHE A 373 1.41 10.59 -16.62
CA PHE A 373 1.47 11.92 -17.20
C PHE A 373 2.82 12.59 -16.95
N VAL A 374 3.29 12.56 -15.69
CA VAL A 374 4.63 13.02 -15.33
C VAL A 374 5.69 12.36 -16.21
N THR A 375 5.61 11.04 -16.35
CA THR A 375 6.56 10.30 -17.19
C THR A 375 6.48 10.74 -18.66
N ALA A 376 5.27 10.88 -19.21
CA ALA A 376 5.05 11.31 -20.58
C ALA A 376 5.63 12.71 -20.85
N VAL A 377 5.54 13.63 -19.88
CA VAL A 377 6.20 14.96 -19.95
C VAL A 377 7.72 14.83 -19.91
N LYS A 378 8.27 14.00 -19.00
CA LYS A 378 9.72 13.78 -18.91
C LYS A 378 10.31 13.22 -20.21
N ILE A 379 9.56 12.42 -20.96
CA ILE A 379 10.01 11.81 -22.23
C ILE A 379 9.45 12.48 -23.50
N GLU A 380 8.78 13.63 -23.41
CA GLU A 380 8.18 14.34 -24.58
C GLU A 380 7.20 13.52 -25.42
N ASP A 381 6.49 12.57 -24.82
CA ASP A 381 5.44 11.83 -25.54
C ASP A 381 4.13 12.63 -25.52
N GLU A 382 4.00 13.59 -26.43
CA GLU A 382 2.80 14.44 -26.55
C GLU A 382 1.51 13.63 -26.84
N PRO A 383 1.51 12.63 -27.74
CA PRO A 383 0.33 11.79 -27.94
C PRO A 383 -0.13 11.09 -26.66
N LEU A 384 0.80 10.59 -25.84
CA LEU A 384 0.46 9.99 -24.55
C LEU A 384 -0.04 11.03 -23.54
N GLN A 385 0.55 12.23 -23.51
CA GLN A 385 0.07 13.34 -22.67
C GLN A 385 -1.40 13.68 -22.98
N GLU A 386 -1.75 13.79 -24.27
CA GLU A 386 -3.11 14.10 -24.72
C GLU A 386 -4.09 12.96 -24.38
N LEU A 387 -3.70 11.70 -24.61
CA LEU A 387 -4.52 10.54 -24.22
C LEU A 387 -4.82 10.53 -22.71
N ILE A 388 -3.81 10.81 -21.88
CA ILE A 388 -3.96 10.85 -20.42
C ILE A 388 -4.87 12.01 -20.02
N PHE A 389 -4.72 13.19 -20.62
CA PHE A 389 -5.61 14.33 -20.39
C PHE A 389 -7.06 13.98 -20.72
N GLN A 390 -7.32 13.35 -21.88
CA GLN A 390 -8.66 12.90 -22.26
C GLN A 390 -9.25 11.93 -21.23
N LYS A 391 -8.47 10.95 -20.74
CA LYS A 391 -8.92 10.02 -19.70
C LYS A 391 -9.21 10.73 -18.37
N LEU A 392 -8.37 11.68 -17.96
CA LEU A 392 -8.60 12.50 -16.76
C LEU A 392 -9.86 13.36 -16.89
N ARG A 393 -10.13 13.95 -18.07
CA ARG A 393 -11.37 14.71 -18.32
C ARG A 393 -12.62 13.86 -18.17
N VAL A 394 -12.60 12.61 -18.63
CA VAL A 394 -13.77 11.72 -18.49
C VAL A 394 -13.91 11.19 -17.07
N LEU A 395 -12.80 11.09 -16.34
CA LEU A 395 -12.84 10.80 -14.91
C LEU A 395 -13.38 11.98 -14.10
N TYR A 396 -13.37 13.23 -14.57
CA TYR A 396 -13.95 14.35 -13.83
C TYR A 396 -15.42 14.12 -13.39
N PRO A 397 -15.86 14.56 -12.19
CA PRO A 397 -15.14 15.36 -11.18
C PRO A 397 -14.35 14.53 -10.15
N PHE A 398 -13.17 14.99 -9.73
CA PHE A 398 -12.38 14.33 -8.68
C PHE A 398 -12.88 14.71 -7.29
N ASP A 399 -12.68 13.81 -6.32
CA ASP A 399 -12.81 14.16 -4.90
C ASP A 399 -11.58 14.96 -4.44
N CYS A 400 -11.65 15.54 -3.23
CA CYS A 400 -10.55 16.33 -2.66
C CYS A 400 -9.22 15.57 -2.69
N LEU A 401 -9.24 14.28 -2.36
CA LEU A 401 -8.02 13.47 -2.34
C LEU A 401 -7.48 13.21 -3.76
N GLY A 402 -8.34 12.96 -4.75
CA GLY A 402 -7.95 12.79 -6.15
C GLY A 402 -7.31 14.04 -6.74
N VAL A 403 -7.87 15.23 -6.47
CA VAL A 403 -7.27 16.52 -6.86
C VAL A 403 -5.87 16.65 -6.26
N MET A 404 -5.74 16.35 -4.96
CA MET A 404 -4.48 16.46 -4.24
C MET A 404 -3.41 15.47 -4.74
N VAL A 405 -3.79 14.25 -5.10
CA VAL A 405 -2.87 13.29 -5.70
C VAL A 405 -2.40 13.76 -7.07
N LEU A 406 -3.32 14.22 -7.92
CA LEU A 406 -2.97 14.72 -9.24
C LEU A 406 -2.04 15.94 -9.15
N ALA A 407 -2.37 16.90 -8.28
CA ALA A 407 -1.55 18.06 -7.97
C ALA A 407 -0.15 17.67 -7.49
N ARG A 408 -0.05 16.64 -6.64
CA ARG A 408 1.24 16.15 -6.12
C ARG A 408 2.08 15.50 -7.21
N CYS A 409 1.45 14.78 -8.14
CA CYS A 409 2.18 14.18 -9.27
C CYS A 409 2.83 15.28 -10.11
N VAL A 410 2.09 16.33 -10.45
CA VAL A 410 2.58 17.38 -11.37
C VAL A 410 3.38 18.49 -10.68
N SER A 411 3.39 18.58 -9.34
CA SER A 411 4.00 19.72 -8.64
C SER A 411 5.49 19.90 -8.95
N ASN A 412 6.19 18.83 -9.30
CA ASN A 412 7.62 18.85 -9.58
C ASN A 412 7.95 18.96 -11.08
N LEU A 413 6.93 19.13 -11.94
CA LEU A 413 7.15 19.37 -13.35
C LEU A 413 7.59 20.81 -13.59
N SER A 414 8.35 21.01 -14.68
CA SER A 414 8.64 22.33 -15.21
C SER A 414 7.37 23.02 -15.69
N GLU A 415 7.50 24.29 -16.09
CA GLU A 415 6.40 25.03 -16.72
C GLU A 415 5.78 24.25 -17.89
N PRO A 416 4.45 24.39 -18.11
CA PRO A 416 3.76 23.70 -19.18
C PRO A 416 4.38 23.96 -20.56
N THR A 417 4.77 22.88 -21.25
CA THR A 417 5.36 22.93 -22.59
C THR A 417 4.40 22.50 -23.70
N THR A 418 3.25 21.92 -23.36
CA THR A 418 2.25 21.39 -24.28
C THR A 418 0.85 21.82 -23.83
N ASP A 419 -0.11 21.82 -24.76
CA ASP A 419 -1.51 22.14 -24.46
C ASP A 419 -2.11 21.19 -23.42
N ALA A 420 -1.86 19.88 -23.54
CA ALA A 420 -2.32 18.89 -22.57
C ALA A 420 -1.76 19.15 -21.16
N HIS A 421 -0.48 19.54 -21.06
CA HIS A 421 0.14 19.91 -19.80
C HIS A 421 -0.50 21.17 -19.21
N GLN A 422 -0.70 22.21 -20.02
CA GLN A 422 -1.37 23.43 -19.56
C GLN A 422 -2.80 23.14 -19.09
N HIS A 423 -3.57 22.33 -19.84
CA HIS A 423 -4.93 21.99 -19.47
C HIS A 423 -5.04 21.17 -18.18
N ILE A 424 -4.11 20.24 -17.92
CA ILE A 424 -4.07 19.52 -16.65
C ILE A 424 -3.72 20.48 -15.50
N PHE A 425 -2.76 21.38 -15.72
CA PHE A 425 -2.42 22.41 -14.73
C PHE A 425 -3.63 23.30 -14.40
N ASP A 426 -4.33 23.81 -15.41
CA ASP A 426 -5.54 24.62 -15.26
C ASP A 426 -6.67 23.86 -14.55
N MET A 427 -6.84 22.58 -14.87
CA MET A 427 -7.81 21.70 -14.23
C MET A 427 -7.50 21.54 -12.73
N ILE A 428 -6.24 21.38 -12.36
CA ILE A 428 -5.79 21.26 -10.97
C ILE A 428 -5.99 22.59 -10.23
N VAL A 429 -5.59 23.71 -10.82
CA VAL A 429 -5.82 25.04 -10.27
C VAL A 429 -7.30 25.25 -9.99
N MET A 430 -8.15 25.03 -10.99
CA MET A 430 -9.60 25.22 -10.89
C MET A 430 -10.19 24.39 -9.75
N GLN A 431 -9.93 23.08 -9.74
CA GLN A 431 -10.51 22.19 -8.72
C GLN A 431 -9.94 22.41 -7.32
N THR A 432 -8.65 22.77 -7.22
CA THR A 432 -8.05 23.12 -5.93
C THR A 432 -8.67 24.39 -5.37
N THR A 433 -8.91 25.40 -6.21
CA THR A 433 -9.62 26.63 -5.84
C THR A 433 -11.05 26.33 -5.42
N ASP A 434 -11.79 25.55 -6.22
CA ASP A 434 -13.18 25.18 -5.95
C ASP A 434 -13.34 24.44 -4.62
N CYS A 435 -12.42 23.51 -4.33
CA CYS A 435 -12.47 22.65 -3.15
C CYS A 435 -11.55 23.12 -2.01
N PHE A 436 -11.01 24.35 -2.07
CA PHE A 436 -9.89 24.78 -1.23
C PHE A 436 -10.14 24.57 0.26
N TRP A 437 -11.27 25.08 0.78
CA TRP A 437 -11.59 24.98 2.21
C TRP A 437 -11.85 23.54 2.65
N ALA A 438 -12.41 22.69 1.78
CA ALA A 438 -12.59 21.27 2.05
C ALA A 438 -11.23 20.56 2.15
N ILE A 439 -10.30 20.86 1.23
CA ILE A 439 -8.94 20.32 1.23
C ILE A 439 -8.17 20.80 2.47
N VAL A 440 -8.22 22.08 2.83
CA VAL A 440 -7.55 22.61 4.03
C VAL A 440 -8.06 21.90 5.29
N LYS A 441 -9.37 21.61 5.36
CA LYS A 441 -9.95 20.91 6.49
C LYS A 441 -9.54 19.43 6.56
N GLN A 442 -9.51 18.73 5.43
CA GLN A 442 -9.30 17.27 5.37
C GLN A 442 -7.82 16.86 5.23
N HIS A 443 -7.04 17.63 4.49
CA HIS A 443 -5.68 17.29 4.04
C HIS A 443 -4.67 18.46 4.10
N PRO A 444 -4.61 19.25 5.20
CA PRO A 444 -3.80 20.47 5.26
C PRO A 444 -2.32 20.23 4.99
N GLY A 445 -1.75 19.18 5.59
CA GLY A 445 -0.32 18.85 5.43
C GLY A 445 0.06 18.31 4.05
N MET A 446 -0.89 17.86 3.23
CA MET A 446 -0.61 17.51 1.83
C MET A 446 -0.62 18.77 0.97
N LEU A 447 -1.61 19.65 1.16
CA LEU A 447 -1.72 20.91 0.45
C LEU A 447 -0.51 21.81 0.68
N GLN A 448 -0.09 21.95 1.93
CA GLN A 448 1.11 22.69 2.27
C GLN A 448 2.33 22.18 1.50
N ARG A 449 2.58 20.87 1.48
CA ARG A 449 3.74 20.27 0.78
C ARG A 449 3.70 20.50 -0.72
N ILE A 450 2.51 20.46 -1.33
CA ILE A 450 2.34 20.73 -2.77
C ILE A 450 2.67 22.20 -3.05
N PHE A 451 2.15 23.12 -2.26
CA PHE A 451 2.40 24.56 -2.40
C PHE A 451 3.85 24.96 -2.09
N GLU A 452 4.53 24.24 -1.21
CA GLU A 452 5.97 24.40 -0.97
C GLU A 452 6.81 23.90 -2.15
N SER A 453 6.30 22.92 -2.90
CA SER A 453 7.01 22.32 -4.05
C SER A 453 6.74 23.06 -5.37
N ASN A 454 5.61 23.78 -5.47
CA ASN A 454 5.20 24.47 -6.70
C ASN A 454 4.63 25.86 -6.38
N ASP A 455 5.47 26.89 -6.50
CA ASP A 455 5.11 28.27 -6.19
C ASP A 455 4.12 28.87 -7.20
N THR A 456 4.21 28.46 -8.47
CA THR A 456 3.28 28.89 -9.52
C THR A 456 1.86 28.44 -9.20
N LEU A 457 1.68 27.15 -8.90
CA LEU A 457 0.38 26.59 -8.50
C LEU A 457 -0.18 27.30 -7.27
N ARG A 458 0.66 27.50 -6.24
CA ARG A 458 0.29 28.22 -5.02
C ARG A 458 -0.21 29.64 -5.34
N THR A 459 0.55 30.39 -6.12
CA THR A 459 0.24 31.77 -6.47
C THR A 459 -1.04 31.86 -7.31
N THR A 460 -1.20 30.99 -8.32
CA THR A 460 -2.40 30.99 -9.16
C THR A 460 -3.65 30.61 -8.38
N VAL A 461 -3.57 29.63 -7.47
CA VAL A 461 -4.71 29.27 -6.60
C VAL A 461 -5.10 30.43 -5.68
N PHE A 462 -4.13 31.06 -5.00
CA PHE A 462 -4.42 32.20 -4.13
C PHE A 462 -4.92 33.43 -4.87
N GLN A 463 -4.40 33.69 -6.07
CA GLN A 463 -4.90 34.76 -6.92
C GLN A 463 -6.37 34.52 -7.28
N ARG A 464 -6.72 33.31 -7.74
CA ARG A 464 -8.13 32.97 -8.05
C ARG A 464 -9.05 33.04 -6.83
N LEU A 465 -8.59 32.57 -5.66
CA LEU A 465 -9.35 32.70 -4.40
C LEU A 465 -9.59 34.15 -3.99
N SER A 466 -8.69 35.06 -4.40
CA SER A 466 -8.81 36.49 -4.12
C SER A 466 -9.74 37.18 -5.13
N ASP A 467 -9.69 36.75 -6.39
CA ASP A 467 -10.47 37.35 -7.49
C ASP A 467 -11.93 36.90 -7.50
N ASP A 468 -12.23 35.68 -7.02
CA ASP A 468 -13.58 35.11 -6.99
C ASP A 468 -14.06 34.90 -5.54
N SER A 469 -15.03 35.71 -5.12
CA SER A 469 -15.63 35.63 -3.78
C SER A 469 -16.44 34.35 -3.54
N HIS A 470 -16.80 33.64 -4.60
CA HIS A 470 -17.49 32.34 -4.55
C HIS A 470 -16.53 31.15 -4.55
N ALA A 471 -15.23 31.36 -4.80
CA ALA A 471 -14.25 30.30 -4.77
C ALA A 471 -14.15 29.64 -3.38
N GLY A 472 -13.93 28.33 -3.37
CA GLY A 472 -13.90 27.51 -2.15
C GLY A 472 -15.28 27.20 -1.54
N GLN A 473 -16.38 27.76 -2.08
CA GLN A 473 -17.73 27.51 -1.58
C GLN A 473 -18.37 26.23 -2.13
N LEU A 474 -17.68 25.48 -3.00
CA LEU A 474 -18.12 24.15 -3.44
C LEU A 474 -18.06 23.19 -2.26
N VAL A 475 -19.13 23.20 -1.47
CA VAL A 475 -19.43 22.18 -0.49
C VAL A 475 -19.69 20.93 -1.31
N PHE A 476 -18.77 19.96 -1.28
CA PHE A 476 -19.15 18.59 -1.55
C PHE A 476 -20.26 18.27 -0.55
N GLU A 477 -21.51 18.41 -0.97
CA GLU A 477 -22.62 17.76 -0.31
C GLU A 477 -22.26 16.28 -0.36
N GLU A 478 -21.60 15.80 0.70
CA GLU A 478 -21.66 14.43 1.10
C GLU A 478 -23.15 14.16 1.16
N LYS A 479 -23.71 13.65 0.05
CA LYS A 479 -25.02 13.02 0.04
C LYS A 479 -24.88 11.93 1.06
N ARG A 480 -25.20 12.26 2.32
CA ARG A 480 -25.49 11.31 3.36
C ARG A 480 -26.52 10.43 2.68
N PHE A 481 -26.10 9.22 2.31
CA PHE A 481 -27.02 8.17 1.89
C PHE A 481 -27.87 7.89 3.12
N SER A 482 -28.88 8.74 3.30
CA SER A 482 -29.89 8.62 4.32
C SER A 482 -30.50 7.25 4.09
N LYS A 483 -30.33 6.40 5.10
CA LYS A 483 -30.80 5.01 5.20
C LYS A 483 -32.34 4.91 5.23
N SER A 484 -33.05 5.86 4.64
CA SER A 484 -34.49 6.02 4.73
C SER A 484 -35.10 5.85 3.35
N GLU A 485 -35.37 4.60 2.98
CA GLU A 485 -36.53 4.15 2.19
C GLU A 485 -36.33 2.68 1.79
N ILE A 486 -36.37 1.81 2.80
CA ILE A 486 -36.95 0.48 2.62
C ILE A 486 -38.15 0.49 3.55
N GLY A 487 -39.28 0.95 3.01
CA GLY A 487 -40.60 0.78 3.61
C GLY A 487 -41.05 -0.69 3.49
N PRO A 488 -42.01 -1.10 4.32
CA PRO A 488 -42.31 -2.48 4.72
C PRO A 488 -42.70 -3.45 3.60
#